data_AF-T1AQY8-F1
#
_entry.id   AF-T1AQY8-F1
#
_cell.length_a   1.000
_cell.length_b   1.000
_cell.length_c   1.000
_cell.angle_alpha   90.00
_cell.angle_beta   90.00
_cell.angle_gamma   90.00
#
_symmetry.space_group_name_H-M   'P 1'
#
loop_
_entity.id
_entity.type
_entity.pdbx_description
1 polymer ?
#
loop_
_entity_poly.entity_id
_entity_poly.type
_entity_poly.pdbx_seq_one_letter_code
_entity_poly.pdbx_strand_id
1 'polypeptide(L)'
;GKRLGADVINMSVAASSVNKGETLLDTAATLNAMQCDLLVVRHAQSGAPNLLAQKVDAAVINAGDGTHEHPTQALLDALTIRRHKGRLAGLVVAICGDVAHSRVARSNIHLLVTLGARVRVVGPPTLIPAAVEGLGVAVFHDMKAGLASADVVMMLRL
;
A
#
# COMPACT_ATOMS: atom_id res chain seq x y z
N GLY A 1 -11.02 -12.65 -7.95
CA GLY A 1 -12.02 -13.67 -7.60
C GLY A 1 -12.75 -14.14 -8.84
N LYS A 2 -13.97 -13.64 -9.08
CA LYS A 2 -14.90 -14.16 -10.10
C LYS A 2 -14.33 -14.40 -11.50
N ARG A 3 -13.53 -13.47 -12.05
CA ARG A 3 -12.90 -13.64 -13.39
C ARG A 3 -11.91 -14.81 -13.46
N LEU A 4 -11.39 -15.26 -12.31
CA LEU A 4 -10.48 -16.40 -12.19
C LEU A 4 -11.23 -17.67 -11.76
N GLY A 5 -12.56 -17.67 -11.73
CA GLY A 5 -13.37 -18.83 -11.33
C GLY A 5 -13.47 -19.07 -9.82
N ALA A 6 -12.97 -18.14 -8.98
CA ALA A 6 -13.05 -18.30 -7.54
C ALA A 6 -14.45 -17.98 -7.00
N ASP A 7 -14.91 -18.79 -6.05
CA ASP A 7 -16.05 -18.48 -5.20
C ASP A 7 -15.69 -17.32 -4.25
N VAL A 8 -16.55 -16.29 -4.23
CA VAL A 8 -16.27 -15.06 -3.47
C VAL A 8 -17.32 -14.87 -2.41
N ILE A 9 -16.88 -14.93 -1.15
CA ILE A 9 -17.68 -14.57 0.01
C ILE A 9 -17.26 -13.16 0.45
N ASN A 10 -18.22 -12.23 0.46
CA ASN A 10 -17.97 -10.87 0.98
C ASN A 10 -18.39 -10.82 2.44
N MET A 11 -17.45 -10.46 3.32
CA MET A 11 -17.74 -10.20 4.73
C MET A 11 -17.51 -8.72 5.02
N SER A 12 -18.58 -7.99 5.35
CA SER A 12 -18.45 -6.62 5.83
C SER A 12 -18.27 -6.64 7.35
N VAL A 13 -17.06 -6.30 7.80
CA VAL A 13 -16.70 -6.24 9.22
C VAL A 13 -17.58 -5.28 10.02
N ALA A 14 -18.14 -4.26 9.37
CA ALA A 14 -19.12 -3.34 9.99
C ALA A 14 -20.46 -4.02 10.35
N ALA A 15 -20.81 -5.14 9.72
CA ALA A 15 -22.01 -5.92 10.02
C ALA A 15 -21.72 -7.20 10.83
N SER A 16 -20.47 -7.69 10.85
CA SER A 16 -20.08 -8.90 11.57
C SER A 16 -19.23 -8.58 12.80
N SER A 17 -19.83 -8.72 13.98
CA SER A 17 -19.22 -9.08 15.27
C SER A 17 -18.12 -8.20 15.90
N VAL A 18 -17.45 -7.28 15.18
CA VAL A 18 -16.47 -6.36 15.79
C VAL A 18 -17.12 -5.37 16.76
N ASN A 19 -18.44 -5.14 16.63
CA ASN A 19 -19.22 -4.38 17.61
C ASN A 19 -19.42 -5.12 18.96
N LYS A 20 -19.09 -6.41 19.05
CA LYS A 20 -19.24 -7.22 20.28
C LYS A 20 -17.93 -7.44 21.05
N GLY A 21 -16.84 -6.77 20.66
CA GLY A 21 -15.55 -6.93 21.35
C GLY A 21 -14.80 -8.22 20.98
N GLU A 22 -15.12 -8.84 19.84
CA GLU A 22 -14.32 -9.94 19.30
C GLU A 22 -12.91 -9.46 18.94
N THR A 23 -11.91 -10.25 19.32
CA THR A 23 -10.53 -9.95 18.99
C THR A 23 -10.23 -10.34 17.53
N LEU A 24 -9.19 -9.75 16.94
CA LEU A 24 -8.67 -10.18 15.64
C LEU A 24 -8.34 -11.69 15.59
N LEU A 25 -8.02 -12.29 16.74
CA LEU A 25 -7.73 -13.72 16.85
C LEU A 25 -9.00 -14.57 16.76
N ASP A 26 -10.10 -14.13 17.36
CA ASP A 26 -11.41 -14.81 17.26
C ASP A 26 -11.93 -14.77 15.82
N THR A 27 -11.73 -13.63 15.15
CA THR A 27 -12.00 -13.51 13.71
C THR A 27 -11.14 -14.49 12.90
N ALA A 28 -9.84 -14.62 13.22
CA ALA A 28 -8.95 -15.57 12.53
C ALA A 28 -9.43 -17.03 12.67
N ALA A 29 -9.84 -17.44 13.88
CA ALA A 29 -10.37 -18.78 14.13
C ALA A 29 -11.63 -19.05 13.31
N THR A 30 -12.53 -18.06 13.24
CA THR A 30 -13.76 -18.15 12.42
C THR A 30 -13.43 -18.29 10.94
N LEU A 31 -12.48 -17.48 10.43
CA LEU A 31 -12.05 -17.52 9.04
C LEU A 31 -11.37 -18.85 8.66
N ASN A 32 -10.59 -19.44 9.56
CA ASN A 32 -10.01 -20.78 9.35
C ASN A 32 -11.08 -21.87 9.25
N ALA A 33 -12.13 -21.79 10.07
CA ALA A 33 -13.24 -22.75 10.01
C ALA A 33 -14.01 -22.68 8.68
N MET A 34 -13.97 -21.54 7.98
CA MET A 34 -14.55 -21.39 6.65
C MET A 34 -13.71 -22.04 5.55
N GLN A 35 -12.47 -22.49 5.86
CA GLN A 35 -11.56 -23.16 4.92
C GLN A 35 -11.32 -22.36 3.62
N CYS A 36 -11.18 -21.04 3.74
CA CYS A 36 -10.86 -20.17 2.61
C CYS A 36 -9.42 -20.40 2.13
N ASP A 37 -9.19 -20.48 0.82
CA ASP A 37 -7.81 -20.51 0.27
C ASP A 37 -7.12 -19.14 0.31
N LEU A 38 -7.91 -18.07 0.21
CA LEU A 38 -7.42 -16.70 0.03
C LEU A 38 -8.26 -15.72 0.86
N LEU A 39 -7.58 -14.88 1.62
CA LEU A 39 -8.21 -13.85 2.45
C LEU A 39 -7.75 -12.46 2.01
N VAL A 40 -8.67 -11.65 1.49
CA VAL A 40 -8.38 -10.25 1.13
C VAL A 40 -8.83 -9.35 2.29
N VAL A 41 -7.86 -8.75 2.99
CA VAL A 41 -8.10 -8.00 4.21
C VAL A 41 -7.91 -6.51 3.99
N ARG A 42 -8.90 -5.72 4.40
CA ARG A 42 -8.76 -4.28 4.58
C ARG A 42 -9.15 -3.92 6.01
N HIS A 43 -8.23 -3.31 6.76
CA HIS A 43 -8.42 -3.08 8.19
C HIS A 43 -7.94 -1.69 8.61
N ALA A 44 -8.54 -1.11 9.65
CA ALA A 44 -8.16 0.23 10.13
C ALA A 44 -6.83 0.22 10.91
N GLN A 45 -6.54 -0.88 11.61
CA GLN A 45 -5.31 -1.07 12.36
C GLN A 45 -4.18 -1.56 11.45
N SER A 46 -3.05 -0.85 11.48
CA SER A 46 -1.79 -1.26 10.85
C SER A 46 -1.31 -2.61 11.38
N GLY A 47 -0.84 -3.49 10.51
CA GLY A 47 -0.31 -4.81 10.85
C GLY A 47 -1.36 -5.91 11.04
N ALA A 48 -2.66 -5.60 11.00
CA ALA A 48 -3.72 -6.61 11.14
C ALA A 48 -3.65 -7.72 10.06
N PRO A 49 -3.40 -7.43 8.76
CA PRO A 49 -3.22 -8.49 7.76
C PRO A 49 -2.04 -9.41 8.07
N ASN A 50 -0.93 -8.85 8.58
CA ASN A 50 0.24 -9.64 8.95
C ASN A 50 -0.04 -10.54 10.17
N LEU A 51 -0.77 -10.03 11.17
CA LEU A 51 -1.21 -10.86 12.30
C LEU A 51 -2.12 -12.00 11.84
N LEU A 52 -3.08 -11.72 10.95
CA LEU A 52 -3.95 -12.74 10.39
C LEU A 52 -3.14 -13.79 9.61
N ALA A 53 -2.18 -13.36 8.79
CA ALA A 53 -1.32 -14.27 8.03
C ALA A 53 -0.50 -15.24 8.90
N GLN A 54 -0.24 -14.91 10.17
CA GLN A 54 0.43 -15.80 11.12
C GLN A 54 -0.51 -16.78 11.83
N LYS A 55 -1.83 -16.62 11.63
CA LYS A 55 -2.88 -17.34 12.38
C LYS A 55 -3.85 -18.10 11.48
N VAL A 56 -3.90 -17.76 10.19
CA VAL A 56 -4.72 -18.46 9.21
C VAL A 56 -3.86 -19.28 8.25
N ASP A 57 -4.41 -20.40 7.79
CA ASP A 57 -3.76 -21.22 6.76
C ASP A 57 -3.91 -20.61 5.36
N ALA A 58 -4.92 -19.75 5.18
CA ALA A 58 -5.20 -19.04 3.94
C ALA A 58 -4.08 -18.07 3.54
N ALA A 59 -3.85 -17.88 2.25
CA ALA A 59 -2.98 -16.80 1.77
C ALA A 59 -3.65 -15.44 2.01
N VAL A 60 -2.99 -14.55 2.76
CA VAL A 60 -3.54 -13.23 3.11
C VAL A 60 -3.02 -12.15 2.15
N ILE A 61 -3.95 -11.41 1.54
CA ILE A 61 -3.67 -10.25 0.70
C ILE A 61 -4.06 -8.98 1.45
N ASN A 62 -3.08 -8.10 1.67
CA ASN A 62 -3.32 -6.76 2.21
C ASN A 62 -3.94 -5.84 1.14
N ALA A 63 -5.22 -5.54 1.30
CA ALA A 63 -5.95 -4.55 0.49
C ALA A 63 -5.97 -3.15 1.15
N GLY A 64 -5.17 -2.94 2.20
CA GLY A 64 -4.94 -1.67 2.89
C GLY A 64 -5.08 -1.81 4.40
N ASP A 65 -4.05 -1.43 5.15
CA ASP A 65 -4.04 -1.43 6.61
C ASP A 65 -3.66 -0.07 7.19
N GLY A 66 -4.61 0.61 7.84
CA GLY A 66 -4.39 1.93 8.46
C GLY A 66 -3.70 2.92 7.52
N THR A 67 -2.61 3.53 8.00
CA THR A 67 -1.68 4.37 7.23
C THR A 67 -0.39 3.63 6.86
N HIS A 68 -0.34 2.31 7.05
CA HIS A 68 0.86 1.49 6.89
C HIS A 68 1.13 1.17 5.42
N GLU A 69 0.36 0.27 4.81
CA GLU A 69 0.58 -0.15 3.42
C GLU A 69 -0.71 -0.31 2.60
N HIS A 70 -0.54 -0.29 1.28
CA HIS A 70 -1.52 -0.72 0.27
C HIS A 70 -0.77 -1.35 -0.92
N PRO A 71 -0.19 -2.55 -0.76
CA PRO A 71 0.76 -3.11 -1.72
C PRO A 71 0.17 -3.31 -3.12
N THR A 72 -1.10 -3.70 -3.19
CA THR A 72 -1.82 -3.90 -4.47
C THR A 72 -1.95 -2.62 -5.29
N GLN A 73 -2.07 -1.45 -4.64
CA GLN A 73 -2.10 -0.16 -5.33
C GLN A 73 -0.71 0.18 -5.90
N ALA A 74 0.35 -0.03 -5.12
CA ALA A 74 1.72 0.20 -5.61
C ALA A 74 2.05 -0.71 -6.81
N LEU A 75 1.63 -1.97 -6.78
CA LEU A 75 1.79 -2.88 -7.93
C LEU A 75 1.04 -2.40 -9.17
N LEU A 76 -0.17 -1.86 -9.00
CA LEU A 76 -0.94 -1.27 -10.11
C LEU A 76 -0.25 -0.03 -10.68
N ASP A 77 0.26 0.84 -9.82
CA ASP A 77 0.98 2.06 -10.22
C ASP A 77 2.27 1.70 -10.97
N ALA A 78 3.07 0.76 -10.45
CA ALA A 78 4.28 0.26 -11.10
C ALA A 78 3.99 -0.44 -12.43
N LEU A 79 2.92 -1.25 -12.52
CA LEU A 79 2.49 -1.84 -13.78
C LEU A 79 2.11 -0.77 -14.81
N THR A 80 1.42 0.28 -14.36
CA THR A 80 1.00 1.40 -15.21
C THR A 80 2.22 2.15 -15.75
N ILE A 81 3.19 2.48 -14.89
CA ILE A 81 4.45 3.11 -15.32
C ILE A 81 5.17 2.21 -16.32
N ARG A 82 5.34 0.92 -16.00
CA ARG A 82 6.04 -0.03 -16.87
C ARG A 82 5.38 -0.15 -18.24
N ARG A 83 4.04 -0.14 -18.32
CA ARG A 83 3.32 -0.18 -19.61
C ARG A 83 3.58 1.06 -20.48
N HIS A 84 3.72 2.24 -19.87
CA HIS A 84 3.91 3.49 -20.61
C HIS A 84 5.38 3.82 -20.88
N LYS A 85 6.31 3.37 -20.03
CA LYS A 85 7.74 3.70 -20.09
C LYS A 85 8.62 2.51 -20.50
N GLY A 86 8.07 1.30 -20.58
CA GLY A 86 8.77 0.06 -20.91
C GLY A 86 9.65 -0.51 -19.78
N ARG A 87 10.05 0.31 -18.81
CA ARG A 87 10.90 -0.07 -17.67
C ARG A 87 10.52 0.70 -16.41
N LEU A 88 11.12 0.32 -15.28
CA LEU A 88 11.05 1.04 -14.00
C LEU A 88 12.43 1.50 -13.54
N ALA A 89 13.42 0.61 -13.62
CA ALA A 89 14.80 0.89 -13.28
C ALA A 89 15.33 2.11 -14.03
N GLY A 90 15.97 3.03 -13.30
CA GLY A 90 16.56 4.26 -13.82
C GLY A 90 15.57 5.37 -14.16
N LEU A 91 14.26 5.19 -13.94
CA LEU A 91 13.30 6.29 -14.06
C LEU A 91 13.36 7.20 -12.83
N VAL A 92 13.11 8.49 -13.02
CA VAL A 92 12.89 9.46 -11.95
C VAL A 92 11.39 9.59 -11.69
N VAL A 93 10.94 9.19 -10.50
CA VAL A 93 9.52 9.26 -10.09
C VAL A 93 9.37 10.28 -8.97
N ALA A 94 8.59 11.34 -9.20
CA ALA A 94 8.28 12.34 -8.18
C ALA A 94 6.91 12.08 -7.56
N ILE A 95 6.87 11.83 -6.25
CA ILE A 95 5.65 11.65 -5.46
C ILE A 95 5.37 12.93 -4.70
N CYS A 96 4.23 13.56 -4.97
CA CYS A 96 3.93 14.93 -4.52
C CYS A 96 2.69 14.97 -3.62
N GLY A 97 2.79 15.56 -2.43
CA GLY A 97 1.66 15.79 -1.51
C GLY A 97 1.89 15.28 -0.08
N ASP A 98 0.84 14.79 0.57
CA ASP A 98 0.90 14.28 1.96
C ASP A 98 1.52 12.89 2.05
N VAL A 99 2.84 12.83 2.19
CA VAL A 99 3.58 11.56 2.35
C VAL A 99 3.49 11.04 3.78
N ALA A 100 3.30 11.91 4.77
CA ALA A 100 3.20 11.53 6.17
C ALA A 100 2.04 10.58 6.44
N HIS A 101 0.90 10.80 5.79
CA HIS A 101 -0.33 10.02 6.01
C HIS A 101 -0.67 9.06 4.86
N SER A 102 0.09 9.05 3.78
CA SER A 102 -0.23 8.25 2.60
C SER A 102 0.41 6.85 2.63
N ARG A 103 -0.41 5.84 2.95
CA ARG A 103 -0.07 4.42 2.75
C ARG A 103 0.31 4.09 1.30
N VAL A 104 -0.26 4.82 0.34
CA VAL A 104 0.03 4.68 -1.10
C VAL A 104 1.44 5.20 -1.41
N ALA A 105 1.83 6.34 -0.84
CA ALA A 105 3.18 6.88 -0.99
C ALA A 105 4.23 5.91 -0.42
N ARG A 106 4.02 5.43 0.81
CA ARG A 106 4.96 4.48 1.44
C ARG A 106 5.12 3.19 0.62
N SER A 107 4.02 2.58 0.20
CA SER A 107 4.05 1.35 -0.61
C SER A 107 4.74 1.57 -1.96
N ASN A 108 4.50 2.71 -2.60
CA ASN A 108 5.16 3.06 -3.86
C ASN A 108 6.66 3.33 -3.67
N ILE A 109 7.07 4.01 -2.59
CA ILE A 109 8.48 4.24 -2.28
C ILE A 109 9.22 2.90 -2.17
N HIS A 110 8.73 1.99 -1.33
CA HIS A 110 9.36 0.68 -1.17
C HIS A 110 9.48 -0.07 -2.50
N LEU A 111 8.38 -0.15 -3.27
CA LEU A 111 8.36 -0.90 -4.52
C LEU A 111 9.24 -0.28 -5.60
N LEU A 112 9.13 1.04 -5.82
CA LEU A 112 9.85 1.73 -6.89
C LEU A 112 11.35 1.78 -6.63
N VAL A 113 11.77 2.04 -5.38
CA VAL A 113 13.19 1.97 -4.98
C VAL A 113 13.73 0.56 -5.18
N THR A 114 12.99 -0.47 -4.74
CA THR A 114 13.38 -1.88 -4.93
C THR A 114 13.53 -2.25 -6.41
N LEU A 115 12.68 -1.69 -7.28
CA LEU A 115 12.71 -1.91 -8.73
C LEU A 115 13.70 -0.97 -9.46
N GLY A 116 14.54 -0.25 -8.72
CA GLY A 116 15.65 0.55 -9.25
C GLY A 116 15.28 1.92 -9.79
N ALA A 117 14.08 2.43 -9.49
CA ALA A 117 13.70 3.81 -9.81
C ALA A 117 14.31 4.78 -8.79
N ARG A 118 14.58 6.02 -9.23
CA ARG A 118 15.00 7.13 -8.37
C ARG A 118 13.77 7.88 -7.91
N VAL A 119 13.39 7.70 -6.64
CA VAL A 119 12.18 8.32 -6.09
C VAL A 119 12.51 9.67 -5.46
N ARG A 120 11.67 10.65 -5.75
CA ARG A 120 11.69 11.97 -5.11
C ARG A 120 10.38 12.18 -4.37
N VAL A 121 10.47 12.68 -3.14
CA VAL A 121 9.31 13.12 -2.37
C VAL A 121 9.25 14.63 -2.41
N VAL A 122 8.09 15.18 -2.78
CA VAL A 122 7.90 16.62 -2.96
C VAL A 122 6.71 17.10 -2.14
N GLY A 123 6.92 18.07 -1.25
CA GLY A 123 5.86 18.57 -0.37
C GLY A 123 6.36 19.49 0.73
N PRO A 124 5.47 20.17 1.45
CA PRO A 124 5.86 21.03 2.55
C PRO A 124 6.49 20.20 3.69
N PRO A 125 7.41 20.78 4.50
CA PRO A 125 8.07 20.06 5.59
C PRO A 125 7.10 19.39 6.59
N THR A 126 5.92 19.96 6.79
CA THR A 126 4.89 19.44 7.70
C THR A 126 4.21 18.16 7.19
N LEU A 127 4.33 17.84 5.90
CA LEU A 127 3.68 16.70 5.26
C LEU A 127 4.68 15.61 4.83
N ILE A 128 5.96 15.76 5.20
CA ILE A 128 7.03 14.82 4.90
C ILE A 128 7.60 14.27 6.20
N PRO A 129 7.64 12.94 6.39
CA PRO A 129 8.28 12.33 7.56
C PRO A 129 9.77 12.68 7.62
N ALA A 130 10.26 13.05 8.81
CA ALA A 130 11.66 13.45 9.01
C ALA A 130 12.67 12.38 8.57
N ALA A 131 12.34 11.10 8.70
CA ALA A 131 13.22 9.98 8.36
C ALA A 131 12.94 9.37 6.98
N VAL A 132 12.19 10.04 6.09
CA VAL A 132 11.79 9.46 4.79
C VAL A 132 12.99 9.16 3.90
N GLU A 133 14.08 9.94 4.01
CA GLU A 133 15.32 9.73 3.24
C GLU A 133 15.95 8.36 3.52
N GLY A 134 15.73 7.80 4.72
CA GLY A 134 16.17 6.44 5.08
C GLY A 134 15.52 5.35 4.22
N LEU A 135 14.48 5.68 3.45
CA LEU A 135 13.86 4.79 2.47
C LEU A 135 14.53 4.84 1.08
N GLY A 136 15.64 5.58 0.93
CA GLY A 136 16.36 5.70 -0.33
C GLY A 136 15.75 6.71 -1.31
N VAL A 137 15.11 7.77 -0.79
CA VAL A 137 14.47 8.82 -1.60
C VAL A 137 15.16 10.17 -1.39
N ALA A 138 15.03 11.07 -2.35
CA ALA A 138 15.44 12.47 -2.20
C ALA A 138 14.23 13.35 -1.84
N VAL A 139 14.41 14.27 -0.90
CA VAL A 139 13.35 15.19 -0.43
C VAL A 139 13.47 16.55 -1.10
N PHE A 140 12.35 17.09 -1.55
CA PHE A 140 12.22 18.43 -2.12
C PHE A 140 11.04 19.17 -1.48
N HIS A 141 11.24 20.44 -1.15
CA HIS A 141 10.17 21.31 -0.64
C HIS A 141 9.68 22.32 -1.69
N ASP A 142 10.39 22.44 -2.81
CA ASP A 142 9.97 23.23 -3.95
C ASP A 142 9.51 22.31 -5.10
N MET A 143 8.31 22.60 -5.62
CA MET A 143 7.72 21.79 -6.70
C MET A 143 8.52 21.89 -7.99
N LYS A 144 9.09 23.04 -8.34
CA LYS A 144 9.85 23.18 -9.59
C LYS A 144 11.13 22.33 -9.53
N ALA A 145 11.87 22.42 -8.43
CA ALA A 145 13.09 21.64 -8.21
C ALA A 145 12.78 20.13 -8.14
N GLY A 146 11.74 19.73 -7.40
CA GLY A 146 11.38 18.32 -7.26
C GLY A 146 10.93 17.66 -8.57
N LEU A 147 10.22 18.41 -9.42
CA LEU A 147 9.69 17.93 -10.71
C LEU A 147 10.70 18.04 -11.86
N ALA A 148 11.82 18.74 -11.68
CA ALA A 148 12.79 18.97 -12.75
C ALA A 148 13.33 17.63 -13.31
N SER A 149 13.07 17.36 -14.59
CA SER A 149 13.45 16.10 -15.26
C SER A 149 12.85 14.82 -14.63
N ALA A 150 11.67 14.91 -14.01
CA ALA A 150 10.93 13.73 -13.59
C ALA A 150 10.32 13.01 -14.81
N ASP A 151 10.49 11.69 -14.90
CA ASP A 151 9.86 10.86 -15.94
C ASP A 151 8.38 10.61 -15.65
N VAL A 152 8.04 10.56 -14.36
CA VAL A 152 6.70 10.27 -13.83
C VAL A 152 6.43 11.19 -12.63
N VAL A 153 5.22 11.74 -12.58
CA VAL A 153 4.72 12.52 -11.44
C VAL A 153 3.49 11.83 -10.87
N MET A 154 3.52 11.52 -9.58
CA MET A 154 2.44 10.91 -8.83
C MET A 154 1.89 11.91 -7.82
N MET A 155 0.64 12.34 -8.01
CA MET A 155 -0.03 13.26 -7.09
C MET A 155 -0.78 12.47 -6.02
N LEU A 156 -0.57 12.85 -4.77
CA LEU A 156 -1.32 12.33 -3.63
C LEU A 156 -2.56 13.19 -3.39
N ARG A 157 -3.64 12.54 -2.96
CA ARG A 157 -4.86 13.22 -2.53
C ARG A 157 -4.66 13.78 -1.11
N LEU A 158 -5.08 15.02 -0.92
CA LEU A 158 -5.19 15.68 0.39
C LEU A 158 -6.54 15.36 1.05
#